data_AF-A0A2S5KJA6-F1
#
_entry.id   AF-A0A2S5KJA6-F1
#
_cell.length_a   1.000
_cell.length_b   1.000
_cell.length_c   1.000
_cell.angle_alpha   90.00
_cell.angle_beta   90.00
_cell.angle_gamma   90.00
#
_symmetry.space_group_name_H-M   'P 1'
#
loop_
_entity.id
_entity.type
_entity.pdbx_description
1 polymer ?
#
loop_
_entity_poly.entity_id
_entity_poly.type
_entity_poly.pdbx_seq_one_letter_code
_entity_poly.pdbx_strand_id
1 'polypeptide(L)'
;MLSTLRQQERANLRFLKRAQSNLRRKQKALSRCQKGSKGRAKARLKLAKVHERLANARADFQHNLSRQLIDENQAMVVEILKVKNLLLLRPQGR
;
A
#
# COMPACT_ATOMS: atom_id res chain seq x y z
N MET A 1 -13.89 18.53 -11.58
CA MET A 1 -12.81 17.57 -11.88
C MET A 1 -11.70 17.56 -10.82
N LEU A 2 -11.13 18.69 -10.39
CA LEU A 2 -10.07 18.72 -9.36
C LEU A 2 -10.51 18.34 -7.93
N SER A 3 -11.82 18.39 -7.64
CA SER A 3 -12.38 17.96 -6.34
C SER A 3 -12.58 16.45 -6.26
N THR A 4 -12.94 15.82 -7.38
CA THR A 4 -13.20 14.38 -7.48
C THR A 4 -11.90 13.57 -7.41
N LEU A 5 -10.83 14.03 -8.07
CA LEU A 5 -9.49 13.41 -7.95
C LEU A 5 -8.97 13.44 -6.50
N ARG A 6 -9.08 14.58 -5.81
CA ARG A 6 -8.71 14.70 -4.39
C ARG A 6 -9.57 13.82 -3.46
N GLN A 7 -10.82 13.56 -3.81
CA GLN A 7 -11.69 12.66 -3.05
C GLN A 7 -11.32 11.19 -3.29
N GLN A 8 -11.02 10.81 -4.53
CA GLN A 8 -10.51 9.49 -4.93
C GLN A 8 -9.23 9.14 -4.16
N GLU A 9 -8.26 10.07 -4.13
CA GLU A 9 -7.00 9.90 -3.38
C GLU A 9 -7.23 9.75 -1.87
N ARG A 10 -8.07 10.60 -1.29
CA ARG A 10 -8.41 10.53 0.16
C ARG A 10 -9.14 9.25 0.53
N ALA A 11 -10.00 8.73 -0.34
CA ALA A 11 -10.68 7.45 -0.14
C ALA A 11 -9.67 6.29 -0.14
N ASN A 12 -8.72 6.30 -1.08
CA ASN A 12 -7.72 5.25 -1.19
C ASN A 12 -6.73 5.23 -0.01
N LEU A 13 -6.32 6.41 0.48
CA LEU A 13 -5.47 6.52 1.68
C LEU A 13 -6.14 5.95 2.94
N ARG A 14 -7.47 6.11 3.07
CA ARG A 14 -8.23 5.54 4.20
C ARG A 14 -8.32 4.02 4.10
N PHE A 15 -8.52 3.48 2.90
CA PHE A 15 -8.50 2.04 2.66
C PHE A 15 -7.14 1.43 3.05
N LEU A 16 -6.03 2.02 2.58
CA LEU A 16 -4.68 1.54 2.87
C LEU A 16 -4.37 1.57 4.38
N LYS A 17 -4.74 2.64 5.10
CA LYS A 17 -4.58 2.72 6.56
C LYS A 17 -5.33 1.61 7.30
N ARG A 18 -6.59 1.34 6.90
CA ARG A 18 -7.40 0.27 7.49
C ARG A 18 -6.82 -1.11 7.20
N ALA A 19 -6.37 -1.34 5.96
CA ALA A 19 -5.74 -2.59 5.54
C ALA A 19 -4.44 -2.84 6.34
N GLN A 20 -3.61 -1.82 6.53
CA GLN A 20 -2.39 -1.89 7.33
C GLN A 20 -2.68 -2.20 8.81
N SER A 21 -3.71 -1.58 9.39
CA SER A 21 -4.13 -1.88 10.77
C SER A 21 -4.59 -3.34 10.91
N ASN A 22 -5.37 -3.85 9.95
CA ASN A 22 -5.79 -5.24 9.93
C ASN A 22 -4.59 -6.20 9.79
N LEU A 23 -3.67 -5.91 8.87
CA LEU A 23 -2.44 -6.68 8.67
C LEU A 23 -1.65 -6.78 9.97
N ARG A 24 -1.43 -5.64 10.66
CA ARG A 24 -0.74 -5.59 11.96
C ARG A 24 -1.45 -6.46 13.01
N ARG A 25 -2.78 -6.41 13.08
CA ARG A 25 -3.57 -7.25 14.00
C ARG A 25 -3.38 -8.74 13.72
N LYS A 26 -3.42 -9.16 12.44
CA LYS A 26 -3.22 -10.57 12.06
C LYS A 26 -1.79 -11.04 12.28
N GLN A 27 -0.78 -10.21 12.01
CA GLN A 27 0.61 -10.51 12.35
C GLN A 27 0.81 -10.68 13.85
N LYS A 28 0.24 -9.78 14.67
CA LYS A 28 0.31 -9.89 16.15
C LYS A 28 -0.36 -11.17 16.66
N ALA A 29 -1.52 -11.53 16.09
CA ALA A 29 -2.20 -12.78 16.42
C ALA A 29 -1.34 -14.00 16.06
N LEU A 30 -0.71 -14.01 14.88
CA LEU A 30 0.21 -15.07 14.46
C LEU A 30 1.41 -15.22 15.40
N SER A 31 2.02 -14.09 15.77
CA SER A 31 3.21 -14.05 16.64
C SER A 31 2.93 -14.68 18.00
N ARG A 32 1.73 -14.47 18.55
CA ARG A 32 1.28 -15.03 19.83
C ARG A 32 0.93 -16.53 19.79
N CYS A 33 0.79 -17.14 18.60
CA CYS A 33 0.43 -18.55 18.49
C CYS A 33 1.66 -19.46 18.64
N GLN A 34 1.53 -20.54 19.42
CA GLN A 34 2.56 -21.56 19.56
C GLN A 34 2.93 -22.18 18.20
N LYS A 35 4.24 -22.34 17.94
CA LYS A 35 4.77 -22.99 16.74
C LYS A 35 4.22 -24.42 16.64
N GLY A 36 3.89 -24.87 15.42
CA GLY A 36 3.34 -26.21 15.18
C GLY A 36 1.85 -26.40 15.52
N SER A 37 1.22 -25.50 16.25
CA SER A 37 -0.20 -25.66 16.62
C SER A 37 -1.15 -25.54 15.41
N LYS A 38 -2.26 -26.30 15.44
CA LYS A 38 -3.36 -26.18 14.45
C LYS A 38 -3.92 -24.76 14.38
N GLY A 39 -3.94 -24.03 15.50
CA GLY A 39 -4.35 -22.63 15.57
C GLY A 39 -3.42 -21.69 14.80
N ARG A 40 -2.11 -21.92 14.86
CA ARG A 40 -1.11 -21.16 14.09
C ARG A 40 -1.27 -21.38 12.58
N ALA A 41 -1.56 -22.60 12.13
CA ALA A 41 -1.82 -22.88 10.72
C ALA A 41 -3.03 -22.08 10.20
N LYS A 42 -4.14 -22.05 10.96
CA LYS A 42 -5.31 -21.22 10.63
C LYS A 42 -4.98 -19.72 10.60
N ALA A 43 -4.18 -19.24 11.55
CA ALA A 43 -3.75 -17.84 11.60
C ALA A 43 -2.84 -17.45 10.42
N ARG A 44 -1.93 -18.35 10.00
CA ARG A 44 -1.09 -18.17 8.80
C ARG A 44 -1.93 -17.99 7.55
N LEU A 45 -2.93 -18.84 7.34
CA LEU A 45 -3.80 -18.74 6.17
C LEU A 45 -4.59 -17.42 6.16
N LYS A 46 -5.09 -16.98 7.32
CA LYS A 46 -5.75 -15.67 7.44
C LYS A 46 -4.81 -14.51 7.13
N LEU A 47 -3.55 -14.58 7.56
CA LEU A 47 -2.54 -13.57 7.26
C LEU A 47 -2.21 -13.53 5.76
N ALA A 48 -2.03 -14.68 5.13
CA ALA A 48 -1.77 -14.79 3.69
C ALA A 48 -2.87 -14.12 2.86
N LYS A 49 -4.15 -14.39 3.17
CA LYS A 49 -5.29 -13.74 2.51
C LYS A 49 -5.29 -12.20 2.64
N VAL A 50 -4.80 -11.68 3.77
CA VAL A 50 -4.70 -10.22 3.95
C VAL A 50 -3.55 -9.65 3.12
N HIS A 51 -2.41 -10.35 3.02
CA HIS A 51 -1.31 -9.95 2.15
C HIS A 51 -1.73 -9.94 0.68
N GLU A 52 -2.40 -10.99 0.22
CA GLU A 52 -2.93 -11.09 -1.14
C GLU A 52 -3.86 -9.91 -1.48
N ARG A 53 -4.86 -9.65 -0.63
CA ARG A 53 -5.77 -8.51 -0.82
C ARG A 53 -5.04 -7.16 -0.86
N LEU A 54 -4.02 -6.98 -0.04
CA LEU A 54 -3.24 -5.74 -0.01
C LEU A 54 -2.38 -5.60 -1.27
N ALA A 55 -1.79 -6.69 -1.76
CA ALA A 55 -1.02 -6.71 -2.99
C ALA A 55 -1.90 -6.35 -4.20
N ASN A 56 -3.06 -7.01 -4.31
CA ASN A 56 -4.01 -6.75 -5.40
C ASN A 56 -4.50 -5.29 -5.38
N ALA A 57 -4.91 -4.78 -4.22
CA ALA A 57 -5.37 -3.39 -4.12
C ALA A 57 -4.27 -2.36 -4.45
N ARG A 58 -2.99 -2.68 -4.20
CA ARG A 58 -1.86 -1.83 -4.60
C ARG A 58 -1.64 -1.87 -6.10
N ALA A 59 -1.72 -3.05 -6.71
CA ALA A 59 -1.60 -3.23 -8.16
C ALA A 59 -2.73 -2.50 -8.89
N ASP A 60 -3.98 -2.66 -8.42
CA ASP A 60 -5.15 -1.98 -8.99
C ASP A 60 -5.01 -0.46 -8.92
N PHE A 61 -4.51 0.06 -7.79
CA PHE A 61 -4.25 1.49 -7.68
C PHE A 61 -3.19 1.98 -8.67
N GLN A 62 -2.07 1.27 -8.78
CA GLN A 62 -1.00 1.62 -9.72
C GLN A 62 -1.51 1.61 -11.16
N HIS A 63 -2.26 0.56 -11.54
CA HIS A 63 -2.81 0.41 -12.88
C HIS A 63 -3.81 1.53 -13.22
N ASN A 64 -4.72 1.83 -12.28
CA ASN A 64 -5.68 2.91 -12.45
C ASN A 64 -5.00 4.28 -12.54
N LEU A 65 -3.98 4.52 -11.71
CA LEU A 65 -3.22 5.77 -11.74
C LEU A 65 -2.46 5.93 -13.06
N SER A 66 -1.76 4.89 -13.51
CA SER A 66 -1.05 4.92 -14.79
C SER A 66 -2.01 5.16 -15.96
N ARG A 67 -3.17 4.51 -15.97
CA ARG A 67 -4.21 4.74 -16.99
C ARG A 67 -4.70 6.19 -16.96
N GLN A 68 -5.05 6.72 -15.78
CA GLN A 68 -5.48 8.11 -15.65
C GLN A 68 -4.43 9.10 -16.14
N LEU A 69 -3.16 8.90 -15.78
CA LEU A 69 -2.07 9.76 -16.21
C LEU A 69 -1.88 9.75 -17.73
N ILE A 70 -2.02 8.59 -18.38
CA ILE A 70 -1.93 8.48 -19.85
C ILE A 70 -3.14 9.12 -20.51
N ASP A 71 -4.34 8.88 -20.01
CA ASP A 71 -5.58 9.38 -20.62
C ASP A 71 -5.69 10.92 -20.51
N GLU A 72 -5.16 11.51 -19.44
CA GLU A 72 -5.20 12.97 -19.20
C GLU A 72 -4.08 13.75 -19.92
N ASN A 73 -2.99 13.10 -20.36
CA ASN A 73 -1.80 13.78 -20.89
C ASN A 73 -1.43 13.27 -22.28
N GLN A 74 -1.30 14.19 -23.25
CA GLN A 74 -0.94 13.86 -24.64
C GLN A 74 0.51 13.35 -24.79
N ALA A 75 1.41 13.70 -23.85
CA ALA A 75 2.78 13.19 -23.78
C ALA A 75 3.26 13.21 -22.32
N MET A 76 3.98 12.17 -21.89
CA MET A 76 4.62 12.10 -20.57
C MET A 76 6.11 11.76 -20.70
N VAL A 77 6.95 12.45 -19.93
CA VAL A 77 8.39 12.16 -19.79
C VAL A 77 8.61 11.54 -18.42
N VAL A 78 9.26 10.38 -18.36
CA VAL A 78 9.53 9.65 -17.12
C VAL A 78 11.02 9.65 -16.85
N GLU A 79 11.44 10.28 -15.76
CA GLU A 79 12.82 10.24 -15.28
C GLU A 79 12.99 9.17 -14.19
N ILE A 80 14.10 8.43 -14.25
CA ILE A 80 14.44 7.45 -13.20
C ILE A 80 15.04 8.19 -12.00
N LEU A 81 14.16 8.64 -11.10
CA LEU A 81 14.56 9.34 -9.87
C LEU A 81 14.85 8.34 -8.75
N LYS A 82 16.09 8.35 -8.24
CA LYS A 82 16.45 7.60 -7.02
C LYS A 82 15.92 8.33 -5.78
N VAL A 83 14.71 7.96 -5.34
CA VAL A 83 14.00 8.59 -4.21
C VAL A 83 14.84 8.66 -2.91
N LYS A 84 15.72 7.68 -2.66
CA LYS A 84 16.64 7.71 -1.51
C LYS A 84 17.52 8.97 -1.50
N ASN A 85 17.97 9.42 -2.66
CA ASN A 85 18.83 10.59 -2.79
C ASN A 85 18.04 11.90 -2.57
N LEU A 86 16.74 11.90 -2.84
CA LEU A 86 15.86 13.06 -2.59
C LEU A 86 15.53 13.24 -1.11
N LEU A 87 15.47 12.15 -0.34
CA LEU A 87 15.19 12.20 1.10
C LEU A 87 16.41 12.65 1.93
N LEU A 88 17.63 12.46 1.42
CA LEU A 88 18.88 12.87 2.06
C LEU A 88 19.15 14.39 1.97
N LEU A 89 18.45 15.10 1.09
CA LEU A 89 18.59 16.56 0.94
C LEU A 89 17.83 17.36 2.01
N ARG A 90 17.24 16.71 3.03
CA ARG A 90 16.69 17.42 4.18
C ARG A 90 17.85 17.82 5.09
N PRO A 91 18.19 19.12 5.23
CA PRO A 91 19.20 19.52 6.19
C PRO A 91 18.67 19.15 7.57
N GLN A 92 19.35 18.23 8.25
CA GLN A 92 19.14 18.03 9.67
C GLN A 92 19.68 19.31 10.32
N GLY A 93 18.76 20.17 10.74
CA GLY A 93 19.09 21.32 11.57
C GLY A 93 19.90 20.85 12.77
N ARG A 94 20.99 21.57 13.04
CA ARG A 94 21.68 21.52 14.33
C ARG A 94 20.75 22.00 15.43
#